data_AF-A0A6N0KP91-F1
#
_entry.id   AF-A0A6N0KP91-F1
#
_cell.length_a   1.000
_cell.length_b   1.000
_cell.length_c   1.000
_cell.angle_alpha   90.00
_cell.angle_beta   90.00
_cell.angle_gamma   90.00
#
_symmetry.space_group_name_H-M   'P 1'
#
loop_
_entity.id
_entity.type
_entity.pdbx_description
1 polymer ?
#
loop_
_entity_poly.entity_id
_entity_poly.type
_entity_poly.pdbx_seq_one_letter_code
_entity_poly.pdbx_strand_id
1 'polypeptide(L)' 'MKRNANPAATVAAWNSAYPVGTEVDYRFHRGAAPKRTRTTTEAQILGGHTAVVWLAGVSGCVALSHCEPA' A
#
# COMPACT_ATOMS: atom_id res chain seq x y z
N MET A 1 -23.66 -2.19 1.90
CA MET A 1 -22.93 -1.99 3.17
C MET A 1 -21.45 -1.85 2.84
N LYS A 2 -20.90 -0.62 2.79
CA LYS A 2 -19.45 -0.44 2.58
C LYS A 2 -18.78 -0.86 3.88
N ARG A 3 -18.08 -2.01 3.89
CA ARG A 3 -17.25 -2.42 5.03
C ARG A 3 -16.28 -1.27 5.30
N ASN A 4 -16.42 -0.57 6.43
CA ASN A 4 -15.36 0.29 6.93
C ASN A 4 -14.14 -0.63 7.09
N ALA A 5 -13.18 -0.53 6.18
CA ALA A 5 -12.03 -1.40 6.17
C ALA A 5 -11.24 -1.13 7.46
N ASN A 6 -11.17 -2.13 8.34
CA ASN A 6 -10.31 -2.08 9.51
C ASN A 6 -8.85 -1.98 9.02
N PRO A 7 -8.12 -0.89 9.29
CA PRO A 7 -6.75 -0.72 8.80
C PRO A 7 -5.83 -1.85 9.25
N ALA A 8 -6.03 -2.40 10.45
CA ALA A 8 -5.27 -3.54 10.95
C ALA A 8 -5.56 -4.81 10.15
N ALA A 9 -6.81 -5.05 9.78
CA ALA A 9 -7.17 -6.18 8.93
C ALA A 9 -6.58 -6.02 7.52
N THR A 10 -6.56 -4.80 6.99
CA THR A 10 -5.94 -4.50 5.69
C THR A 10 -4.44 -4.74 5.72
N VAL A 11 -3.73 -4.26 6.75
CA VAL A 11 -2.29 -4.48 6.92
C VAL A 11 -1.98 -5.98 7.06
N ALA A 12 -2.72 -6.69 7.92
CA ALA A 12 -2.50 -8.13 8.13
C ALA A 12 -2.73 -8.93 6.84
N ALA A 13 -3.82 -8.64 6.12
CA ALA A 13 -4.11 -9.31 4.84
C ALA A 13 -3.02 -9.03 3.79
N TRP A 14 -2.56 -7.77 3.70
CA TRP A 14 -1.49 -7.40 2.79
C TRP A 14 -0.19 -8.14 3.10
N ASN A 15 0.30 -8.04 4.34
CA ASN A 15 1.59 -8.63 4.73
C ASN A 15 1.58 -10.17 4.64
N SER A 16 0.42 -10.79 4.83
CA SER A 16 0.27 -12.24 4.64
C SER A 16 0.32 -12.66 3.17
N ALA A 17 -0.10 -11.81 2.25
CA ALA A 17 -0.17 -12.12 0.83
C ALA A 17 1.06 -11.66 0.04
N TYR A 18 1.70 -10.57 0.47
CA TYR A 18 2.71 -9.85 -0.30
C TYR A 18 3.94 -9.54 0.58
N PRO A 19 5.07 -10.27 0.39
CA PRO A 19 6.29 -10.00 1.14
C PRO A 19 6.93 -8.66 0.74
N VAL A 20 7.90 -8.21 1.53
CA VAL A 20 8.73 -7.05 1.16
C VAL A 20 9.45 -7.32 -0.17
N GLY A 21 9.38 -6.37 -1.09
CA GLY A 21 9.92 -6.49 -2.44
C GLY A 21 8.89 -6.82 -3.51
N THR A 22 7.61 -7.04 -3.15
CA THR A 22 6.51 -7.21 -4.12
C THR A 22 6.43 -6.02 -5.07
N GLU A 23 6.34 -6.32 -6.36
CA GLU A 23 6.09 -5.33 -7.40
C GLU A 23 4.65 -4.82 -7.32
N VAL A 24 4.50 -3.51 -7.45
CA VAL A 24 3.21 -2.83 -7.42
C VAL A 24 3.14 -1.77 -8.52
N ASP A 25 1.96 -1.58 -9.05
CA ASP A 25 1.60 -0.38 -9.80
C ASP A 25 1.09 0.69 -8.84
N TYR A 26 1.92 1.72 -8.63
CA TYR A 26 1.60 2.84 -7.75
C TYR A 26 0.99 4.01 -8.53
N ARG A 27 -0.09 4.59 -8.01
CA ARG A 27 -0.71 5.83 -8.53
C ARG A 27 -0.65 6.94 -7.50
N PHE A 28 -0.03 8.07 -7.86
CA PHE A 28 0.10 9.22 -6.95
C PHE A 28 -1.25 9.83 -6.55
N HIS A 29 -2.18 9.93 -7.51
CA HIS A 29 -3.57 10.31 -7.27
C HIS A 29 -4.50 9.47 -8.15
N ARG A 30 -5.81 9.55 -7.87
CA ARG A 30 -6.83 8.90 -8.70
C ARG A 30 -6.72 9.40 -10.15
N GLY A 31 -6.59 8.48 -11.10
CA GLY A 31 -6.45 8.79 -12.52
C GLY A 31 -5.03 9.08 -13.01
N ALA A 32 -4.02 9.14 -12.11
CA ALA A 32 -2.62 9.22 -12.54
C ALA A 32 -2.20 7.94 -13.28
N ALA A 33 -1.25 8.06 -14.22
CA ALA A 33 -0.60 6.91 -14.82
C ALA A 33 0.09 6.06 -13.74
N PRO A 34 -0.03 4.72 -13.79
CA PRO A 34 0.66 3.86 -12.84
C PRO A 34 2.18 3.94 -13.05
N LYS A 35 2.92 3.92 -11.95
CA LYS A 35 4.37 3.78 -11.92
C LYS A 35 4.70 2.43 -11.28
N ARG A 36 5.32 1.54 -12.06
CA ARG A 36 5.84 0.27 -11.56
C ARG A 36 6.97 0.53 -10.56
N THR A 37 6.89 -0.07 -9.38
CA THR A 37 7.92 -0.04 -8.34
C THR A 37 7.75 -1.25 -7.43
N ARG A 38 8.50 -1.31 -6.33
CA ARG A 38 8.43 -2.39 -5.34
C ARG A 38 8.33 -1.88 -3.91
N THR A 39 7.70 -2.65 -3.05
CA THR A 39 7.65 -2.38 -1.60
C THR A 39 9.04 -2.50 -0.99
N THR A 40 9.36 -1.65 -0.01
CA THR A 40 10.64 -1.67 0.72
C THR A 40 10.46 -2.01 2.20
N THR A 41 9.22 -2.07 2.68
CA THR A 41 8.85 -2.44 4.03
C THR A 41 7.59 -3.27 4.01
N GLU A 42 7.27 -3.91 5.14
CA GLU A 42 5.92 -4.39 5.41
C GLU A 42 4.94 -3.20 5.46
N ALA A 43 3.67 -3.48 5.22
CA ALA A 43 2.60 -2.50 5.43
C ALA A 43 2.41 -2.22 6.93
N GLN A 44 2.05 -0.97 7.24
CA GLN A 44 1.88 -0.48 8.61
C GLN A 44 0.65 0.44 8.71
N ILE A 45 0.20 0.71 9.94
CA ILE A 45 -0.86 1.70 10.19
C ILE A 45 -0.21 3.05 10.53
N LEU A 46 -0.53 4.08 9.75
CA LEU A 46 -0.20 5.46 10.05
C LEU A 46 -1.37 6.16 10.72
N GLY A 47 -1.11 6.85 11.84
CA GLY A 47 -2.10 7.67 12.55
C GLY A 47 -3.29 6.90 13.13
N GLY A 48 -3.21 5.56 13.19
CA GLY A 48 -4.30 4.70 13.65
C GLY A 48 -5.41 4.44 12.61
N HIS A 49 -5.34 5.00 11.41
CA HIS A 49 -6.44 4.95 10.45
C HIS A 49 -6.05 4.62 9.00
N THR A 50 -4.80 4.81 8.60
CA THR A 50 -4.39 4.56 7.20
C THR A 50 -3.42 3.41 7.12
N ALA A 51 -3.76 2.38 6.35
CA ALA A 51 -2.79 1.35 5.97
C ALA A 51 -1.85 1.90 4.90
N VAL A 52 -0.55 1.89 5.17
CA VAL A 52 0.49 2.47 4.32
C VAL A 52 1.63 1.49 4.06
N VAL A 53 2.41 1.74 3.01
CA VAL A 53 3.65 1.04 2.68
C VAL A 53 4.69 2.04 2.14
N TRP A 54 5.96 1.67 2.15
CA TRP A 54 7.03 2.42 1.51
C TRP A 54 7.44 1.76 0.22
N LEU A 55 7.75 2.59 -0.78
CA LEU A 55 8.07 2.14 -2.13
C LEU A 55 9.45 2.64 -2.55
N ALA A 56 10.15 1.85 -3.35
CA ALA A 56 11.44 2.25 -3.90
C ALA A 56 11.29 3.50 -4.79
N GLY A 57 12.11 4.52 -4.54
CA GLY A 57 12.11 5.75 -5.32
C GLY A 57 10.86 6.62 -5.18
N VAL A 58 10.08 6.44 -4.11
CA VAL A 58 8.98 7.32 -3.70
C VAL A 58 9.32 7.88 -2.33
N SER A 59 9.18 9.20 -2.18
CA SER A 59 9.41 9.86 -0.89
C SER A 59 8.20 9.67 0.02
N GLY A 60 8.46 9.31 1.28
CA GLY A 60 7.42 9.05 2.28
C GLY A 60 6.67 7.73 2.10
N CYS A 61 5.70 7.52 2.97
CA CYS A 61 4.78 6.39 2.87
C CYS A 61 3.60 6.70 1.94
N VAL A 62 3.04 5.67 1.34
CA VAL A 62 1.86 5.75 0.48
C VAL A 62 0.73 4.88 1.02
N ALA A 63 -0.51 5.29 0.80
CA ALA A 63 -1.66 4.46 1.17
C ALA A 63 -1.70 3.18 0.33
N LEU A 64 -2.04 2.04 0.92
CA LEU A 64 -2.20 0.78 0.19
C LEU A 64 -3.28 0.88 -0.90
N SER A 65 -4.28 1.73 -0.72
CA SER A 65 -5.32 1.99 -1.74
C SER A 65 -4.80 2.64 -3.02
N HIS A 66 -3.55 3.10 -3.04
CA HIS A 66 -2.87 3.66 -4.21
C HIS A 66 -1.96 2.65 -4.90
N CYS A 67 -1.87 1.42 -4.38
CA CYS A 67 -1.03 0.36 -4.89
C CYS A 67 -1.89 -0.79 -5.40
N GLU A 68 -1.55 -1.30 -6.58
CA GLU A 68 -2.11 -2.54 -7.13
C GLU A 68 -0.96 -3.54 -7.24
N PRO A 69 -0.96 -4.66 -6.48
CA PRO A 69 0.02 -5.73 -6.65
C PRO A 69 0.01 -6.25 -8.09
N ALA A 70 1.19 -6.43 -8.67
CA ALA A 70 1.37 -7.04 -9.99
C ALA A 70 1.21 -8.56 -9.96
#